data_AF-A0A0C9ZIE1-F1
#
_entry.id   AF-A0A0C9ZIE1-F1
#
_cell.length_a   1.000
_cell.length_b   1.000
_cell.length_c   1.000
_cell.angle_alpha   90.00
_cell.angle_beta   90.00
_cell.angle_gamma   90.00
#
_symmetry.space_group_name_H-M   'P 1'
#
loop_
_entity.id
_entity.type
_entity.pdbx_description
1 polymer ?
#
loop_
_entity_poly.entity_id
_entity_poly.type
_entity_poly.pdbx_seq_one_letter_code
_entity_poly.pdbx_strand_id
1 'polypeptide(L)'
;HLNTVFSPLQFPPELARRILTHGSHPEAVHGHNGRLAFIGRRVLESYYLLFVHDSAKASADYNYDALSERALNSYVLGEHVAPQWSLGKVLRWVPTIPRNTIEAARERLPDAELTDALSVNPGVVRSVGLYKVMGETVQAVVGGVYHQFGGSVAHRLFHTRILPHILLPNQHGGVPMEFHARALGISERMAGLEAKTKELKQ
;
A
#
# COMPACT_ATOMS: atom_id res chain seq x y z
N HIS A 1 -10.74 8.45 -8.12
CA HIS A 1 -9.63 8.27 -7.16
C HIS A 1 -8.38 7.65 -7.78
N LEU A 2 -8.36 6.33 -8.09
CA LEU A 2 -7.14 5.64 -8.53
C LEU A 2 -6.49 6.25 -9.79
N ASN A 3 -7.28 6.65 -10.80
CA ASN A 3 -6.75 7.28 -12.02
C ASN A 3 -6.08 8.64 -11.72
N THR A 4 -6.48 9.33 -10.66
CA THR A 4 -5.86 10.58 -10.21
C THR A 4 -4.54 10.30 -9.51
N VAL A 5 -4.55 9.36 -8.55
CA VAL A 5 -3.36 9.01 -7.74
C VAL A 5 -2.27 8.37 -8.60
N PHE A 6 -2.65 7.52 -9.56
CA PHE A 6 -1.73 6.73 -10.38
C PHE A 6 -1.75 7.16 -11.86
N SER A 7 -2.04 8.43 -12.15
CA SER A 7 -1.92 8.96 -13.50
C SER A 7 -0.55 8.63 -14.10
N PRO A 8 -0.46 8.16 -15.37
CA PRO A 8 -1.52 8.15 -16.39
C PRO A 8 -2.37 6.87 -16.46
N LEU A 9 -2.27 5.96 -15.47
CA LEU A 9 -3.00 4.69 -15.50
C LEU A 9 -4.51 4.90 -15.48
N GLN A 10 -5.22 4.18 -16.36
CA GLN A 10 -6.67 4.20 -16.45
C GLN A 10 -7.25 2.88 -15.94
N PHE A 11 -7.73 2.89 -14.70
CA PHE A 11 -8.36 1.72 -14.09
C PHE A 11 -9.80 1.58 -14.61
N PRO A 12 -10.20 0.40 -15.11
CA PRO A 12 -11.61 0.13 -15.38
C PRO A 12 -12.45 0.35 -14.11
N PRO A 13 -13.65 0.97 -14.20
CA PRO A 13 -14.47 1.29 -13.03
C PRO A 13 -14.73 0.08 -12.14
N GLU A 14 -15.04 -1.08 -12.73
CA GLU A 14 -15.27 -2.32 -11.99
C GLU A 14 -14.02 -2.83 -11.25
N LEU A 15 -12.85 -2.68 -11.86
CA LEU A 15 -11.60 -3.05 -11.21
C LEU A 15 -11.30 -2.11 -10.04
N ALA A 16 -11.43 -0.79 -10.25
CA ALA A 16 -11.23 0.21 -9.20
C ALA A 16 -12.20 -0.01 -8.03
N ARG A 17 -13.47 -0.31 -8.34
CA ARG A 17 -14.51 -0.66 -7.36
C ARG A 17 -14.05 -1.87 -6.53
N ARG A 18 -13.62 -2.96 -7.16
CA ARG A 18 -13.15 -4.16 -6.46
C ARG A 18 -11.90 -3.91 -5.62
N ILE A 19 -10.92 -3.14 -6.12
CA ILE A 19 -9.70 -2.78 -5.37
C ILE A 19 -10.05 -2.04 -4.07
N LEU A 20 -11.02 -1.13 -4.12
CA LEU A 20 -11.41 -0.27 -3.01
C LEU A 20 -12.52 -0.86 -2.12
N THR A 21 -12.90 -2.12 -2.30
CA THR A 21 -13.87 -2.80 -1.42
C THR A 21 -13.16 -3.89 -0.61
N HIS A 22 -13.12 -3.72 0.71
CA HIS A 22 -12.65 -4.77 1.60
C HIS A 22 -13.72 -5.84 1.82
N GLY A 23 -13.31 -7.08 2.13
CA GLY A 23 -14.21 -8.21 2.37
C GLY A 23 -15.19 -8.03 3.54
N SER A 24 -14.92 -7.09 4.47
CA SER A 24 -15.85 -6.78 5.57
C SER A 24 -17.02 -5.89 5.16
N HIS A 25 -17.01 -5.30 3.97
CA HIS A 25 -18.09 -4.42 3.53
C HIS A 25 -19.31 -5.23 3.04
N PRO A 26 -20.56 -4.80 3.30
CA PRO A 26 -21.76 -5.54 2.85
C PRO A 26 -21.82 -5.79 1.33
N GLU A 27 -21.35 -4.84 0.53
CA GLU A 27 -21.30 -5.00 -0.94
C GLU A 27 -20.17 -5.90 -1.45
N ALA A 28 -19.33 -6.47 -0.56
CA ALA A 28 -18.23 -7.34 -0.94
C ALA A 28 -18.68 -8.58 -1.73
N VAL A 29 -19.95 -8.98 -1.60
CA VAL A 29 -20.56 -10.08 -2.38
C VAL A 29 -20.49 -9.83 -3.89
N HIS A 30 -20.46 -8.57 -4.31
CA HIS A 30 -20.35 -8.17 -5.72
C HIS A 30 -18.90 -8.06 -6.21
N GLY A 31 -17.95 -8.45 -5.37
CA GLY A 31 -16.52 -8.41 -5.62
C GLY A 31 -15.80 -7.52 -4.61
N HIS A 32 -14.71 -8.05 -4.07
CA HIS A 32 -13.86 -7.37 -3.10
C HIS A 32 -12.38 -7.59 -3.44
N ASN A 33 -11.51 -6.93 -2.70
CA ASN A 33 -10.10 -6.78 -3.01
C ASN A 33 -9.24 -8.02 -2.67
N GLY A 34 -9.80 -9.08 -2.08
CA GLY A 34 -9.03 -10.19 -1.50
C GLY A 34 -8.14 -10.92 -2.51
N ARG A 35 -8.67 -11.25 -3.70
CA ARG A 35 -7.87 -11.88 -4.78
C ARG A 35 -6.75 -10.96 -5.26
N LEU A 36 -7.03 -9.66 -5.39
CA LEU A 36 -6.04 -8.69 -5.84
C LEU A 36 -4.97 -8.47 -4.77
N ALA A 37 -5.35 -8.43 -3.49
CA ALA A 37 -4.43 -8.34 -2.37
C ALA A 37 -3.49 -9.55 -2.30
N PHE A 38 -4.02 -10.76 -2.53
CA PHE A 38 -3.22 -11.98 -2.60
C PHE A 38 -2.15 -11.91 -3.70
N ILE A 39 -2.53 -11.49 -4.90
CA ILE A 39 -1.58 -11.31 -6.02
C ILE A 39 -0.56 -10.23 -5.66
N GLY A 40 -1.03 -9.08 -5.19
CA GLY A 40 -0.18 -7.95 -4.86
C GLY A 40 0.84 -8.25 -3.77
N ARG A 41 0.49 -9.07 -2.77
CA ARG A 41 1.44 -9.53 -1.75
C ARG A 41 2.61 -10.30 -2.37
N ARG A 42 2.32 -11.25 -3.26
CA ARG A 42 3.35 -12.03 -3.97
C ARG A 42 4.21 -11.16 -4.87
N VAL A 43 3.59 -10.20 -5.55
CA VAL A 43 4.28 -9.24 -6.42
C VAL A 43 5.22 -8.33 -5.61
N LEU A 44 4.74 -7.78 -4.49
CA LEU A 44 5.54 -6.97 -3.59
C LEU A 44 6.72 -7.73 -3.01
N GLU A 45 6.47 -8.93 -2.52
CA GLU A 45 7.51 -9.81 -1.98
C GLU A 45 8.57 -10.14 -3.03
N SER A 46 8.15 -10.50 -4.25
CA SER A 46 9.07 -10.77 -5.34
C SER A 46 9.97 -9.56 -5.66
N TYR A 47 9.40 -8.36 -5.80
CA TYR A 47 10.18 -7.17 -6.11
C TYR A 47 11.05 -6.70 -4.95
N TYR A 48 10.59 -6.85 -3.72
CA TYR A 48 11.39 -6.55 -2.55
C TYR A 48 12.59 -7.50 -2.42
N LEU A 49 12.39 -8.80 -2.58
CA LEU A 49 13.47 -9.78 -2.52
C LEU A 49 14.49 -9.59 -3.66
N LEU A 50 14.04 -9.29 -4.87
CA LEU A 50 14.93 -8.93 -5.98
C LEU A 50 15.75 -7.67 -5.65
N PHE A 51 15.12 -6.66 -5.07
CA PHE A 51 15.79 -5.44 -4.61
C PHE A 51 16.84 -5.73 -3.54
N VAL A 52 16.49 -6.48 -2.49
CA VAL A 52 17.41 -6.83 -1.40
C VAL A 52 18.58 -7.63 -1.96
N HIS A 53 18.32 -8.61 -2.82
CA HIS A 53 19.37 -9.43 -3.43
C HIS A 53 20.33 -8.61 -4.31
N ASP A 54 19.81 -7.66 -5.10
CA ASP A 54 20.66 -6.73 -5.89
C ASP A 54 21.48 -5.77 -5.01
N SER A 55 20.97 -5.49 -3.81
CA SER A 55 21.59 -4.54 -2.87
C SER A 55 22.46 -5.22 -1.81
N ALA A 56 22.40 -6.54 -1.70
CA ALA A 56 23.07 -7.32 -0.67
C ALA A 56 24.59 -7.28 -0.84
N LYS A 57 25.29 -7.13 0.28
CA LYS A 57 26.75 -7.31 0.32
C LYS A 57 27.06 -8.81 0.22
N ALA A 58 28.00 -9.18 -0.64
CA ALA A 58 28.37 -10.59 -0.89
C ALA A 58 28.80 -11.37 0.37
N SER A 59 29.22 -10.69 1.44
CA SER A 59 29.69 -11.29 2.68
C SER A 59 28.65 -11.37 3.80
N ALA A 60 27.44 -10.86 3.58
CA ALA A 60 26.41 -10.78 4.61
C ALA A 60 25.38 -11.89 4.45
N ASP A 61 25.05 -12.57 5.55
CA ASP A 61 23.97 -13.54 5.61
C ASP A 61 22.67 -12.81 5.99
N TYR A 62 21.74 -12.75 5.05
CA TYR A 62 20.47 -12.04 5.20
C TYR A 62 19.33 -13.05 5.35
N ASN A 63 18.57 -12.93 6.44
CA ASN A 63 17.29 -13.63 6.55
C ASN A 63 16.24 -12.91 5.69
N TYR A 64 16.11 -13.34 4.44
CA TYR A 64 15.20 -12.75 3.45
C TYR A 64 13.73 -12.79 3.88
N ASP A 65 13.30 -13.85 4.55
CA ASP A 65 11.92 -13.99 5.06
C ASP A 65 11.64 -12.93 6.13
N ALA A 66 12.54 -12.80 7.11
CA ALA A 66 12.42 -11.79 8.16
C ALA A 66 12.46 -10.36 7.60
N LEU A 67 13.26 -10.12 6.56
CA LEU A 67 13.29 -8.83 5.86
C LEU A 67 11.96 -8.53 5.15
N SER A 68 11.39 -9.52 4.45
CA SER A 68 10.11 -9.40 3.74
C SER A 68 8.98 -9.13 4.72
N GLU A 69 8.87 -9.95 5.77
CA GLU A 69 7.84 -9.83 6.81
C GLU A 69 7.92 -8.48 7.53
N ARG A 70 9.13 -8.00 7.83
CA ARG A 70 9.35 -6.71 8.48
C ARG A 70 8.96 -5.53 7.58
N ALA A 71 9.35 -5.54 6.32
CA ALA A 71 9.17 -4.40 5.42
C ALA A 71 7.78 -4.34 4.77
N LEU A 72 7.19 -5.50 4.47
CA LEU A 72 5.94 -5.62 3.70
C LEU A 72 4.73 -6.00 4.56
N ASN A 73 4.87 -5.95 5.89
CA ASN A 73 3.76 -6.12 6.81
C ASN A 73 2.60 -5.19 6.43
N SER A 74 1.38 -5.73 6.35
CA SER A 74 0.15 -4.96 6.10
C SER A 74 0.01 -3.74 7.01
N TYR A 75 0.41 -3.79 8.28
CA TYR A 75 0.36 -2.63 9.16
C TYR A 75 1.34 -1.53 8.72
N VAL A 76 2.56 -1.89 8.31
CA VAL A 76 3.56 -0.96 7.77
C VAL A 76 3.04 -0.30 6.49
N LEU A 77 2.48 -1.09 5.58
CA LEU A 77 1.89 -0.58 4.35
C LEU A 77 0.68 0.34 4.63
N GLY A 78 -0.18 -0.04 5.57
CA GLY A 78 -1.36 0.73 5.93
C GLY A 78 -1.06 2.01 6.69
N GLU A 79 -0.03 2.02 7.53
CA GLU A 79 0.37 3.18 8.32
C GLU A 79 1.18 4.17 7.48
N HIS A 80 2.01 3.70 6.54
CA HIS A 80 2.99 4.56 5.85
C HIS A 80 2.76 4.76 4.36
N VAL A 81 2.15 3.80 3.66
CA VAL A 81 1.92 3.90 2.20
C VAL A 81 0.50 4.38 1.91
N ALA A 82 -0.49 3.78 2.57
CA ALA A 82 -1.89 4.06 2.28
C ALA A 82 -2.32 5.53 2.49
N PRO A 83 -1.78 6.30 3.48
CA PRO A 83 -2.07 7.73 3.60
C PRO A 83 -1.56 8.56 2.41
N GLN A 84 -0.43 8.18 1.81
CA GLN A 84 0.14 8.85 0.63
C GLN A 84 -0.79 8.77 -0.59
N TRP A 85 -1.66 7.77 -0.60
CA TRP A 85 -2.66 7.55 -1.64
C TRP A 85 -4.06 7.92 -1.20
N SER A 86 -4.22 8.52 -0.01
CA SER A 86 -5.50 8.89 0.60
C SER A 86 -6.51 7.74 0.62
N LEU A 87 -6.05 6.50 0.81
CA LEU A 87 -6.94 5.33 0.75
C LEU A 87 -7.98 5.30 1.86
N GLY A 88 -7.66 5.85 3.03
CA GLY A 88 -8.58 5.88 4.18
C GLY A 88 -9.94 6.53 3.88
N LYS A 89 -9.96 7.50 2.95
CA LYS A 89 -11.17 8.26 2.57
C LYS A 89 -12.07 7.56 1.56
N VAL A 90 -11.51 6.66 0.77
CA VAL A 90 -12.21 6.04 -0.37
C VAL A 90 -12.44 4.54 -0.21
N LEU A 91 -11.83 3.95 0.83
CA LEU A 91 -11.93 2.53 1.12
C LEU A 91 -13.32 2.21 1.67
N ARG A 92 -13.99 1.25 1.05
CA ARG A 92 -15.25 0.69 1.55
C ARG A 92 -14.96 -0.50 2.45
N TRP A 93 -15.17 -0.29 3.74
CA TRP A 93 -14.93 -1.29 4.78
C TRP A 93 -15.86 -1.05 5.97
N VAL A 94 -16.01 -2.07 6.81
CA VAL A 94 -16.71 -1.97 8.10
C VAL A 94 -15.74 -2.44 9.20
N PRO A 95 -15.63 -1.69 10.32
CA PRO A 95 -14.74 -2.06 11.42
C PRO A 95 -15.29 -3.21 12.26
N THR A 96 -14.39 -4.01 12.82
CA THR A 96 -14.71 -5.15 13.68
C THR A 96 -14.76 -4.74 15.16
N ILE A 97 -15.39 -3.60 15.46
CA ILE A 97 -15.59 -3.14 16.85
C ILE A 97 -17.07 -3.06 17.21
N PRO A 98 -17.41 -3.17 18.51
CA PRO A 98 -18.76 -2.96 19.01
C PRO A 98 -19.39 -1.65 18.52
N ARG A 99 -20.69 -1.68 18.17
CA ARG A 99 -21.41 -0.52 17.60
C ARG A 99 -21.34 0.72 18.49
N ASN A 100 -21.41 0.57 19.80
CA ASN A 100 -21.28 1.66 20.76
C ASN A 100 -19.94 2.41 20.65
N THR A 101 -18.86 1.72 20.28
CA THR A 101 -17.53 2.35 20.07
C THR A 101 -17.51 3.15 18.76
N ILE A 102 -18.21 2.65 17.74
CA ILE A 102 -18.39 3.36 16.46
C ILE A 102 -19.25 4.62 16.66
N GLU A 103 -20.35 4.49 17.41
CA GLU A 103 -21.25 5.59 17.75
C GLU A 103 -20.52 6.68 18.55
N ALA A 104 -19.78 6.30 19.60
CA ALA A 104 -18.97 7.25 20.38
C ALA A 104 -17.91 7.98 19.55
N ALA A 105 -17.30 7.31 18.55
CA ALA A 105 -16.36 7.96 17.63
C ALA A 105 -17.08 8.96 16.71
N ARG A 106 -18.28 8.62 16.23
CA ARG A 106 -19.11 9.50 15.38
C ARG A 106 -19.68 10.69 16.14
N GLU A 107 -20.12 10.52 17.39
CA GLU A 107 -20.60 11.61 18.24
C GLU A 107 -19.52 12.67 18.48
N ARG A 108 -18.26 12.25 18.54
CA ARG A 108 -17.12 13.13 18.77
C ARG A 108 -16.76 13.98 17.56
N LEU A 109 -17.04 13.47 16.35
CA LEU A 109 -16.82 14.14 15.06
C LEU A 109 -17.98 13.80 14.10
N PRO A 110 -19.15 14.44 14.26
CA PRO A 110 -20.38 14.07 13.55
C PRO A 110 -20.29 14.24 12.03
N ASP A 111 -19.48 15.21 11.57
CA ASP A 111 -19.31 15.51 10.14
C ASP A 111 -18.11 14.77 9.51
N ALA A 112 -17.31 14.04 10.30
CA ALA A 112 -16.14 13.34 9.78
C ALA A 112 -16.51 11.97 9.21
N GLU A 113 -15.81 11.56 8.13
CA GLU A 113 -15.86 10.17 7.68
C GLU A 113 -15.41 9.23 8.81
N LEU A 114 -15.97 8.02 8.87
CA LEU A 114 -15.68 7.07 9.96
C LEU A 114 -14.17 6.79 10.10
N THR A 115 -13.45 6.71 8.98
CA THR A 115 -11.99 6.57 8.99
C THR A 115 -11.32 7.75 9.70
N ASP A 116 -11.72 8.98 9.40
CA ASP A 116 -11.14 10.19 9.99
C ASP A 116 -11.46 10.26 11.48
N ALA A 117 -12.71 9.93 11.87
CA ALA A 117 -13.12 9.86 13.28
C ALA A 117 -12.32 8.84 14.09
N LEU A 118 -12.03 7.68 13.50
CA LEU A 118 -11.21 6.64 14.13
C LEU A 118 -9.72 7.01 14.17
N SER A 119 -9.24 7.80 13.21
CA SER A 119 -7.83 8.21 13.09
C SER A 119 -7.32 9.12 14.22
N VAL A 120 -8.23 9.78 14.95
CA VAL A 120 -7.92 10.71 16.05
C VAL A 120 -7.19 10.03 17.22
N ASN A 121 -7.36 8.71 17.39
CA ASN A 121 -6.68 7.96 18.44
C ASN A 121 -5.89 6.78 17.84
N PRO A 122 -4.55 6.83 17.79
CA PRO A 122 -3.72 5.77 17.22
C PRO A 122 -3.95 4.38 17.83
N GLY A 123 -4.30 4.31 19.13
CA GLY A 123 -4.64 3.07 19.81
C GLY A 123 -5.96 2.46 19.32
N VAL A 124 -6.93 3.32 18.99
CA VAL A 124 -8.21 2.92 18.39
C VAL A 124 -8.00 2.48 16.93
N VAL A 125 -7.19 3.19 16.14
CA VAL A 125 -6.89 2.82 14.74
C VAL A 125 -6.31 1.41 14.62
N ARG A 126 -5.40 1.04 15.53
CA ARG A 126 -4.82 -0.31 15.56
C ARG A 126 -5.83 -1.35 16.04
N SER A 127 -6.65 -1.04 17.05
CA SER A 127 -7.64 -1.97 17.59
C SER A 127 -8.82 -2.23 16.63
N VAL A 128 -9.24 -1.24 15.85
CA VAL A 128 -10.30 -1.38 14.82
C VAL A 128 -9.81 -2.08 13.55
N GLY A 129 -8.51 -2.32 13.42
CA GLY A 129 -7.90 -2.99 12.27
C GLY A 129 -7.75 -2.11 11.02
N LEU A 130 -7.95 -0.79 11.12
CA LEU A 130 -7.95 0.09 9.95
C LEU A 130 -6.62 0.05 9.19
N TYR A 131 -5.47 0.12 9.87
CA TYR A 131 -4.17 0.01 9.20
C TYR A 131 -3.98 -1.34 8.52
N LYS A 132 -4.49 -2.42 9.09
CA LYS A 132 -4.44 -3.74 8.44
C LYS A 132 -5.24 -3.73 7.13
N VAL A 133 -6.48 -3.26 7.17
CA VAL A 133 -7.37 -3.17 5.99
C VAL A 133 -6.80 -2.23 4.93
N MET A 134 -6.23 -1.09 5.33
CA MET A 134 -5.55 -0.15 4.43
C MET A 134 -4.31 -0.78 3.79
N GLY A 135 -3.51 -1.54 4.54
CA GLY A 135 -2.37 -2.28 4.00
C GLY A 135 -2.75 -3.37 3.02
N GLU A 136 -3.80 -4.14 3.30
CA GLU A 136 -4.37 -5.10 2.35
C GLU A 136 -4.89 -4.41 1.09
N THR A 137 -5.42 -3.20 1.22
CA THR A 137 -5.83 -2.37 0.07
C THR A 137 -4.62 -1.89 -0.73
N VAL A 138 -3.50 -1.53 -0.10
CA VAL A 138 -2.22 -1.25 -0.79
C VAL A 138 -1.78 -2.47 -1.60
N GLN A 139 -1.81 -3.66 -1.00
CA GLN A 139 -1.54 -4.91 -1.71
C GLN A 139 -2.50 -5.09 -2.89
N ALA A 140 -3.80 -4.83 -2.70
CA ALA A 140 -4.79 -4.95 -3.77
C ALA A 140 -4.56 -3.97 -4.93
N VAL A 141 -4.14 -2.73 -4.65
CA VAL A 141 -3.74 -1.76 -5.68
C VAL A 141 -2.59 -2.33 -6.51
N VAL A 142 -1.55 -2.86 -5.86
CA VAL A 142 -0.40 -3.47 -6.57
C VAL A 142 -0.84 -4.66 -7.41
N GLY A 143 -1.67 -5.55 -6.86
CA GLY A 143 -2.21 -6.69 -7.59
C GLY A 143 -3.10 -6.28 -8.77
N GLY A 144 -3.91 -5.22 -8.60
CA GLY A 144 -4.71 -4.63 -9.67
C GLY A 144 -3.85 -4.02 -10.78
N VAL A 145 -2.77 -3.32 -10.40
CA VAL A 145 -1.82 -2.76 -11.37
C VAL A 145 -1.09 -3.86 -12.13
N TYR A 146 -0.62 -4.88 -11.43
CA TYR A 146 0.02 -6.05 -12.04
C TYR A 146 -0.93 -6.75 -13.01
N HIS A 147 -2.18 -6.99 -12.59
CA HIS A 147 -3.19 -7.65 -13.40
C HIS A 147 -3.58 -6.86 -14.66
N GLN A 148 -3.77 -5.54 -14.54
CA GLN A 148 -4.29 -4.71 -15.63
C GLN A 148 -3.21 -4.13 -16.54
N PHE A 149 -2.04 -3.80 -15.99
CA PHE A 149 -0.98 -3.06 -16.69
C PHE A 149 0.36 -3.82 -16.75
N GLY A 150 0.43 -5.01 -16.16
CA GLY A 150 1.58 -5.91 -16.25
C GLY A 150 2.67 -5.69 -15.22
N GLY A 151 3.65 -6.59 -15.23
CA GLY A 151 4.72 -6.65 -14.22
C GLY A 151 5.63 -5.43 -14.20
N SER A 152 6.03 -4.91 -15.35
CA SER A 152 6.94 -3.77 -15.47
C SER A 152 6.36 -2.49 -14.85
N VAL A 153 5.05 -2.24 -15.01
CA VAL A 153 4.37 -1.11 -14.39
C VAL A 153 4.27 -1.28 -12.88
N ALA A 154 3.93 -2.48 -12.41
CA ALA A 154 3.89 -2.79 -10.98
C ALA A 154 5.28 -2.71 -10.31
N HIS A 155 6.33 -3.12 -11.01
CA HIS A 155 7.72 -3.04 -10.52
C HIS A 155 8.17 -1.59 -10.34
N ARG A 156 7.83 -0.74 -11.33
CA ARG A 156 8.06 0.70 -11.21
C ARG A 156 7.27 1.30 -10.06
N LEU A 157 5.98 0.97 -9.94
CA LEU A 157 5.12 1.42 -8.84
C LEU A 157 5.74 1.09 -7.48
N PHE A 158 6.26 -0.13 -7.31
CA PHE A 158 6.95 -0.55 -6.10
C PHE A 158 8.12 0.39 -5.78
N HIS A 159 9.05 0.57 -6.71
CA HIS A 159 10.26 1.37 -6.45
C HIS A 159 9.99 2.86 -6.26
N THR A 160 8.98 3.44 -6.92
CA THR A 160 8.76 4.89 -6.91
C THR A 160 7.66 5.35 -5.95
N ARG A 161 6.70 4.49 -5.61
CA ARG A 161 5.51 4.88 -4.82
C ARG A 161 5.28 4.04 -3.57
N ILE A 162 6.10 3.02 -3.31
CA ILE A 162 5.97 2.16 -2.11
C ILE A 162 7.27 2.15 -1.33
N LEU A 163 8.35 1.69 -1.95
CA LEU A 163 9.66 1.52 -1.31
C LEU A 163 10.15 2.77 -0.55
N PRO A 164 10.01 4.01 -1.08
CA PRO A 164 10.45 5.21 -0.37
C PRO A 164 9.69 5.46 0.95
N HIS A 165 8.44 5.02 1.03
CA HIS A 165 7.58 5.25 2.20
C HIS A 165 7.74 4.17 3.29
N ILE A 166 8.45 3.08 3.00
CA ILE A 166 8.71 2.01 3.96
C ILE A 166 10.18 1.94 4.40
N LEU A 167 10.99 2.97 4.10
CA LEU A 167 12.37 3.06 4.58
C LEU A 167 12.43 3.31 6.10
N LEU A 168 11.51 4.10 6.64
CA LEU A 168 11.27 4.30 8.09
C LEU A 168 12.56 4.36 8.93
N PRO A 169 13.40 5.40 8.75
CA PRO A 169 14.64 5.53 9.51
C PRO A 169 14.34 5.55 11.01
N ASN A 170 15.17 4.85 11.79
CA ASN A 170 15.07 4.74 13.25
C ASN A 170 13.81 4.03 13.77
N GLN A 171 13.11 3.25 12.95
CA GLN A 171 11.97 2.43 13.39
C GLN A 171 12.29 0.92 13.36
N HIS A 172 11.55 0.14 14.15
CA HIS A 172 11.63 -1.33 14.16
C HIS A 172 10.85 -1.97 12.99
N GLY A 173 10.09 -1.21 12.21
CA GLY A 173 9.45 -1.65 10.97
C GLY A 173 10.24 -1.23 9.73
N GLY A 174 9.79 -1.67 8.55
CA GLY A 174 10.31 -1.18 7.28
C GLY A 174 11.67 -1.76 6.87
N VAL A 175 12.24 -1.19 5.82
CA VAL A 175 13.49 -1.61 5.19
C VAL A 175 14.68 -1.24 6.08
N PRO A 176 15.65 -2.14 6.31
CA PRO A 176 16.87 -1.81 7.06
C PRO A 176 17.66 -0.66 6.43
N MET A 177 18.29 0.14 7.29
CA MET A 177 18.97 1.39 6.91
C MET A 177 20.08 1.19 5.87
N GLU A 178 20.76 0.04 5.90
CA GLU A 178 21.81 -0.31 4.93
C GLU A 178 21.34 -0.34 3.46
N PHE A 179 20.04 -0.56 3.22
CA PHE A 179 19.47 -0.61 1.88
C PHE A 179 18.90 0.75 1.41
N HIS A 180 18.81 1.76 2.28
CA HIS A 180 18.11 3.02 1.99
C HIS A 180 18.72 3.79 0.84
N ALA A 181 20.05 3.95 0.83
CA ALA A 181 20.74 4.69 -0.23
C ALA A 181 20.49 4.04 -1.60
N ARG A 182 20.52 2.71 -1.67
CA ARG A 182 20.24 1.97 -2.91
C ARG A 182 18.77 2.08 -3.32
N ALA A 183 17.85 1.98 -2.37
CA ALA A 183 16.42 2.16 -2.62
C ALA A 183 16.10 3.52 -3.25
N LEU A 184 16.63 4.60 -2.67
CA LEU A 184 16.44 5.96 -3.17
C LEU A 184 17.06 6.14 -4.56
N GLY A 185 18.29 5.65 -4.78
CA GLY A 185 18.94 5.73 -6.09
C GLY A 185 18.24 4.95 -7.21
N ILE A 186 17.54 3.84 -6.88
CA ILE A 186 16.68 3.14 -7.85
C ILE A 186 15.40 3.95 -8.10
N SER A 187 14.76 4.47 -7.05
CA SER A 187 13.54 5.27 -7.15
C SER A 187 13.73 6.48 -8.06
N GLU A 188 14.80 7.26 -7.87
CA GLU A 188 15.14 8.42 -8.69
C GLU A 188 15.31 8.04 -10.17
N ARG A 189 16.05 6.96 -10.44
CA ARG A 189 16.29 6.47 -11.80
C ARG A 189 14.99 6.03 -12.49
N MET A 190 14.13 5.30 -11.77
CA MET A 190 12.86 4.81 -12.30
C MET A 190 11.81 5.93 -12.44
N ALA A 191 11.88 6.97 -11.62
CA ALA A 191 11.05 8.16 -11.76
C ALA A 191 11.47 9.02 -12.97
N GLY A 192 12.78 9.24 -13.16
CA GLY A 192 13.32 10.04 -14.27
C GLY A 192 13.04 9.47 -15.67
N LEU A 193 12.87 8.14 -15.80
CA LEU A 193 12.43 7.51 -17.04
C LEU A 193 11.02 7.98 -17.48
N GLU A 194 10.16 8.44 -16.56
CA GLU A 194 8.83 8.96 -16.88
C GLU A 194 8.91 10.35 -17.53
N ALA A 195 9.80 11.22 -17.05
CA ALA A 195 10.03 12.54 -17.62
C ALA A 195 10.54 12.43 -19.07
N LYS A 196 11.56 11.61 -19.32
CA LYS A 196 12.10 11.37 -20.66
C LYS A 196 11.09 10.73 -21.63
N THR A 197 10.22 9.84 -21.15
CA THR A 197 9.19 9.21 -21.99
C THR A 197 8.06 10.19 -22.34
N LYS A 198 7.78 11.18 -21.48
CA LYS A 198 6.83 12.27 -21.78
C LYS A 198 7.40 13.26 -22.80
N GLU A 199 8.70 13.58 -22.70
CA GLU A 199 9.40 14.45 -23.67
C GLU A 199 9.48 13.84 -25.07
N LEU A 200 9.66 12.52 -25.19
CA LEU A 200 9.74 11.83 -26.48
C LEU A 200 8.37 11.62 -27.17
N LYS A 201 7.26 11.94 -26.51
CA LYS A 201 5.90 11.81 -27.03
C LYS A 201 5.22 13.17 -27.29
N GLN A 202 5.96 14.26 -27.15
CA GLN A 202 5.61 15.60 -27.61
C GLN A 202 6.34 15.89 -28.93
#